data_AF-A0A238VCZ6-F1
#
_entry.id   AF-A0A238VCZ6-F1
#
_cell.length_a   1.000
_cell.length_b   1.000
_cell.length_c   1.000
_cell.angle_alpha   90.00
_cell.angle_beta   90.00
_cell.angle_gamma   90.00
#
_symmetry.space_group_name_H-M   'P 1'
#
loop_
_entity.id
_entity.type
_entity.pdbx_description
1 polymer ?
#
loop_
_entity_poly.entity_id
_entity_poly.type
_entity_poly.pdbx_seq_one_letter_code
_entity_poly.pdbx_strand_id
1 'polypeptide(L)'
;MKKQKLHKVAPILNSISKKSGFNTPNEYFETLEIDILSKIKTEELNSEIDKNSFRTPDAYFDTIEDIVIAKLKAKSFHNKENTKVSDNYFDTLEDTVISKLKTPKRVISLKTVSKYLVPIAIAASLLLIFTLNTNKKTVTFESLATTDLELFIDYGMVDIDTQTLASTFSDIEIKTEEFDLFLTDSEVLNYLTDEDLETFIYTN
;
A
#
# COMPACT_ATOMS: atom_id res chain seq x y z
N MET A 1 50.01 26.10 -29.62
CA MET A 1 49.43 27.07 -30.58
C MET A 1 47.95 27.47 -30.30
N LYS A 2 47.35 27.20 -29.12
CA LYS A 2 45.92 27.47 -28.84
C LYS A 2 45.64 28.71 -27.94
N LYS A 3 46.58 29.11 -27.06
CA LYS A 3 46.37 30.19 -26.08
C LYS A 3 46.22 31.60 -26.70
N GLN A 4 46.96 31.92 -27.77
CA GLN A 4 46.91 33.24 -28.41
C GLN A 4 45.58 33.54 -29.10
N LYS A 5 44.90 32.51 -29.62
CA LYS A 5 43.58 32.64 -30.23
C LYS A 5 42.49 32.88 -29.18
N LEU A 6 42.60 32.24 -28.01
CA LEU A 6 41.62 32.37 -26.93
C LEU A 6 41.52 33.81 -26.41
N HIS A 7 42.65 34.50 -26.24
CA HIS A 7 42.67 35.90 -25.78
C HIS A 7 41.94 36.86 -26.74
N LYS A 8 41.85 36.53 -28.04
CA LYS A 8 41.13 37.34 -29.03
C LYS A 8 39.64 37.04 -29.06
N VAL A 9 39.25 35.79 -28.83
CA VAL A 9 37.86 35.33 -28.96
C VAL A 9 37.06 35.55 -27.67
N ALA A 10 37.70 35.42 -26.50
CA ALA A 10 37.06 35.61 -25.20
C ALA A 10 36.36 36.97 -25.00
N PRO A 11 36.98 38.13 -25.32
CA PRO A 11 36.31 39.43 -25.17
C PRO A 11 35.12 39.59 -26.14
N ILE A 12 35.20 38.98 -27.34
CA ILE A 12 34.12 38.99 -28.32
C ILE A 12 32.92 38.21 -27.80
N LEU A 13 33.14 37.00 -27.25
CA LEU A 13 32.07 36.20 -26.67
C LEU A 13 31.40 36.89 -25.47
N ASN A 14 32.18 37.60 -24.65
CA ASN A 14 31.65 38.37 -23.52
C ASN A 14 30.86 39.61 -23.95
N SER A 15 31.11 40.14 -25.17
CA SER A 15 30.37 41.28 -25.74
C SER A 15 29.05 40.89 -26.39
N ILE A 16 28.79 39.58 -26.58
CA ILE A 16 27.50 39.09 -27.08
C ILE A 16 26.47 39.25 -25.96
N SER A 17 25.30 39.82 -26.30
CA SER A 17 24.18 39.96 -25.36
C SER A 17 23.84 38.62 -24.72
N LYS A 18 23.92 38.55 -23.39
CA LYS A 18 23.52 37.36 -22.61
C LYS A 18 22.01 37.11 -22.66
N LYS A 19 21.23 38.04 -23.21
CA LYS A 19 19.81 37.79 -23.50
C LYS A 19 19.72 36.97 -24.77
N SER A 20 19.46 35.68 -24.59
CA SER A 20 18.86 34.82 -25.61
C SER A 20 17.68 35.56 -26.27
N GLY A 21 17.60 35.53 -27.60
CA GLY A 21 16.43 36.05 -28.33
C GLY A 21 15.15 35.23 -28.10
N PHE A 22 15.26 34.14 -27.35
CA PHE A 22 14.16 33.27 -26.97
C PHE A 22 13.73 33.58 -25.54
N ASN A 23 12.46 33.96 -25.37
CA ASN A 23 11.80 34.05 -24.08
C ASN A 23 10.84 32.88 -23.95
N THR A 24 10.90 32.15 -22.84
CA THR A 24 9.87 31.16 -22.49
C THR A 24 8.73 31.87 -21.76
N PRO A 25 7.48 31.38 -21.89
CA PRO A 25 6.38 31.84 -21.05
C PRO A 25 6.73 31.73 -19.55
N ASN A 26 6.11 32.60 -18.75
CA ASN A 26 6.20 32.47 -17.29
C ASN A 26 5.73 31.08 -16.86
N GLU A 27 6.42 30.50 -15.88
CA GLU A 27 6.08 29.19 -15.29
C GLU A 27 6.23 27.97 -16.22
N TYR A 28 6.72 28.15 -17.46
CA TYR A 28 6.90 27.06 -18.43
C TYR A 28 7.65 25.85 -17.85
N PHE A 29 8.77 26.08 -17.16
CA PHE A 29 9.57 24.98 -16.58
C PHE A 29 8.98 24.43 -15.28
N GLU A 30 8.16 25.21 -14.57
CA GLU A 30 7.49 24.78 -13.35
C GLU A 30 6.29 23.87 -13.66
N THR A 31 5.58 24.12 -14.76
CA THR A 31 4.41 23.33 -15.16
C THR A 31 4.73 22.23 -16.18
N LEU A 32 5.89 22.26 -16.84
CA LEU A 32 6.22 21.34 -17.93
C LEU A 32 6.02 19.87 -17.55
N GLU A 33 6.52 19.47 -16.39
CA GLU A 33 6.41 18.08 -15.92
C GLU A 33 4.95 17.69 -15.69
N ILE A 34 4.19 18.57 -15.03
CA ILE A 34 2.77 18.37 -14.72
C ILE A 34 1.95 18.30 -16.00
N ASP A 35 2.20 19.20 -16.96
CA ASP A 35 1.49 19.27 -18.23
C ASP A 35 1.76 18.03 -19.10
N ILE A 36 3.01 17.57 -19.13
CA ILE A 36 3.40 16.35 -19.84
C ILE A 36 2.74 15.12 -19.20
N LEU A 37 2.82 15.00 -17.87
CA LEU A 37 2.23 13.86 -17.15
C LEU A 37 0.70 13.82 -17.30
N SER A 38 0.05 14.98 -17.20
CA SER A 38 -1.39 15.13 -17.42
C SER A 38 -1.78 14.73 -18.84
N LYS A 39 -1.00 15.14 -19.85
CA LYS A 39 -1.25 14.78 -21.23
C LYS A 39 -1.09 13.29 -21.50
N ILE A 40 -0.01 12.67 -21.02
CA ILE A 40 0.20 11.22 -21.14
C ILE A 40 -0.95 10.45 -20.50
N LYS A 41 -1.29 10.80 -19.25
CA LYS A 41 -2.37 10.14 -18.51
C LYS A 41 -3.74 10.28 -19.20
N THR A 42 -4.03 11.45 -19.76
CA THR A 42 -5.30 11.65 -20.49
C THR A 42 -5.33 10.89 -21.81
N GLU A 43 -4.20 10.76 -22.51
CA GLU A 43 -4.07 9.97 -23.74
C GLU A 43 -4.21 8.46 -23.47
N GLU A 44 -3.60 7.95 -22.39
CA GLU A 44 -3.77 6.58 -21.90
C GLU A 44 -5.23 6.28 -21.54
N LEU A 45 -5.87 7.14 -20.74
CA LEU A 45 -7.27 7.01 -20.38
C LEU A 45 -8.19 7.03 -21.61
N ASN A 46 -7.92 7.88 -22.59
CA ASN A 46 -8.70 7.91 -23.83
C ASN A 46 -8.54 6.65 -24.70
N SER A 47 -7.47 5.88 -24.51
CA SER A 47 -7.25 4.61 -25.19
C SER A 47 -7.91 3.41 -24.50
N GLU A 48 -8.07 3.47 -23.17
CA GLU A 48 -8.69 2.43 -22.34
C GLU A 48 -10.21 2.62 -22.15
N ILE A 49 -10.69 3.85 -22.25
CA ILE A 49 -12.10 4.17 -22.10
C ILE A 49 -12.79 3.93 -23.45
N ASP A 50 -13.59 2.86 -23.53
CA ASP A 50 -14.61 2.74 -24.57
C ASP A 50 -15.42 4.05 -24.61
N LYS A 51 -15.52 4.68 -25.78
CA LYS A 51 -16.31 5.93 -25.99
C LYS A 51 -17.78 5.81 -25.53
N ASN A 52 -18.22 4.59 -25.24
CA ASN A 52 -19.54 4.27 -24.72
C ASN A 52 -19.64 4.22 -23.18
N SER A 53 -18.53 4.19 -22.43
CA SER A 53 -18.53 4.06 -20.96
C SER A 53 -19.05 5.30 -20.22
N PHE A 54 -19.12 6.45 -20.88
CA PHE A 54 -19.65 7.71 -20.32
C PHE A 54 -20.83 8.25 -21.11
N ARG A 55 -21.71 7.37 -21.61
CA ARG A 55 -22.95 7.78 -22.28
C ARG A 55 -24.12 7.74 -21.32
N THR A 56 -24.86 8.83 -21.23
CA THR A 56 -26.17 8.83 -20.58
C THR A 56 -27.15 7.99 -21.41
N PRO A 57 -28.14 7.34 -20.78
CA PRO A 57 -29.22 6.67 -21.50
C PRO A 57 -29.91 7.58 -22.51
N ASP A 58 -30.46 6.99 -23.57
CA ASP A 58 -31.22 7.73 -24.57
C ASP A 58 -32.39 8.49 -23.91
N ALA A 59 -32.59 9.75 -24.31
CA ALA A 59 -33.61 10.65 -23.77
C ALA A 59 -33.56 10.89 -22.24
N TYR A 60 -32.41 10.66 -21.59
CA TYR A 60 -32.23 10.93 -20.15
C TYR A 60 -32.59 12.37 -19.80
N PHE A 61 -32.01 13.35 -20.50
CA PHE A 61 -32.25 14.77 -20.22
C PHE A 61 -33.64 15.25 -20.63
N ASP A 62 -34.31 14.55 -21.54
CA ASP A 62 -35.68 14.89 -21.96
C ASP A 62 -36.72 14.39 -20.95
N THR A 63 -36.43 13.33 -20.20
CA THR A 63 -37.40 12.65 -19.32
C THR A 63 -37.14 12.83 -17.83
N ILE A 64 -35.92 13.24 -17.44
CA ILE A 64 -35.51 13.30 -16.03
C ILE A 64 -36.38 14.26 -15.21
N GLU A 65 -36.78 15.40 -15.77
CA GLU A 65 -37.62 16.39 -15.09
C GLU A 65 -38.99 15.81 -14.73
N ASP A 66 -39.67 15.21 -15.72
CA ASP A 66 -40.98 14.59 -15.53
C ASP A 66 -40.94 13.44 -14.53
N ILE A 67 -39.90 12.59 -14.60
CA ILE A 67 -39.69 11.48 -13.66
C ILE A 67 -39.51 12.00 -12.24
N VAL A 68 -38.71 13.05 -12.04
CA VAL A 68 -38.48 13.66 -10.72
C VAL A 68 -39.78 14.25 -10.17
N ILE A 69 -40.53 15.02 -10.98
CA ILE A 69 -41.80 15.62 -10.57
C ILE A 69 -42.83 14.54 -10.21
N ALA A 70 -42.95 13.49 -11.02
CA ALA A 70 -43.83 12.36 -10.76
C ALA A 70 -43.49 11.65 -9.43
N LYS A 71 -42.19 11.41 -9.18
CA LYS A 71 -41.71 10.79 -7.94
C LYS A 71 -41.98 11.65 -6.71
N LEU A 72 -41.79 12.97 -6.81
CA LEU A 72 -42.08 13.91 -5.72
C LEU A 72 -43.58 13.96 -5.42
N LYS A 73 -44.43 14.01 -6.44
CA LYS A 73 -45.89 13.94 -6.28
C LYS A 73 -46.30 12.63 -5.63
N ALA A 74 -45.84 11.49 -6.12
CA ALA A 74 -46.12 10.17 -5.54
C ALA A 74 -45.70 10.07 -4.05
N LYS A 75 -44.52 10.60 -3.71
CA LYS A 75 -44.04 10.65 -2.32
C LYS A 75 -44.93 11.54 -1.44
N SER A 76 -45.44 12.64 -1.97
CA SER A 76 -46.36 13.53 -1.22
C SER A 76 -47.71 12.86 -0.92
N PHE A 77 -48.19 11.98 -1.81
CA PHE A 77 -49.41 11.20 -1.56
C PHE A 77 -49.19 10.11 -0.51
N HIS A 78 -48.03 9.43 -0.51
CA HIS A 78 -47.71 8.41 0.49
C HIS A 78 -47.43 8.98 1.90
N ASN A 79 -47.03 10.24 2.03
CA ASN A 79 -46.67 10.82 3.33
C ASN A 79 -47.86 11.39 4.13
N LYS A 80 -49.06 11.52 3.55
CA LYS A 80 -50.23 12.06 4.28
C LYS A 80 -50.83 11.09 5.29
N GLU A 81 -50.66 9.78 5.12
CA GLU A 81 -51.28 8.78 6.01
C GLU A 81 -50.30 8.13 7.00
N ASN A 82 -48.98 8.25 6.77
CA ASN A 82 -47.97 7.49 7.50
C ASN A 82 -47.10 8.32 8.47
N THR A 83 -47.38 9.61 8.65
CA THR A 83 -46.62 10.48 9.58
C THR A 83 -47.24 10.60 10.97
N LYS A 84 -48.39 9.96 11.21
CA LYS A 84 -48.98 9.88 12.55
C LYS A 84 -48.60 8.54 13.19
N VAL A 85 -47.98 8.64 14.36
CA VAL A 85 -47.80 7.48 15.24
C VAL A 85 -49.17 6.92 15.57
N SER A 86 -49.32 5.59 15.68
CA SER A 86 -50.61 4.97 15.98
C SER A 86 -51.17 5.51 17.30
N ASP A 87 -52.49 5.63 17.37
CA ASP A 87 -53.16 5.98 18.62
C ASP A 87 -52.71 5.02 19.73
N ASN A 88 -52.30 5.57 20.88
CA ASN A 88 -51.77 4.86 22.05
C ASN A 88 -50.39 4.19 21.90
N TYR A 89 -49.56 4.56 20.89
CA TYR A 89 -48.18 4.04 20.77
C TYR A 89 -47.37 4.30 22.04
N PHE A 90 -47.39 5.53 22.54
CA PHE A 90 -46.60 5.90 23.72
C PHE A 90 -47.17 5.33 25.02
N ASP A 91 -48.49 5.12 25.09
CA ASP A 91 -49.15 4.53 26.26
C ASP A 91 -48.88 3.02 26.37
N THR A 92 -48.71 2.33 25.24
CA THR A 92 -48.50 0.86 25.20
C THR A 92 -47.04 0.45 25.00
N LEU A 93 -46.15 1.41 24.72
CA LEU A 93 -44.72 1.17 24.47
C LEU A 93 -44.05 0.50 25.67
N GLU A 94 -44.27 1.02 26.88
CA GLU A 94 -43.62 0.52 28.09
C GLU A 94 -44.00 -0.94 28.36
N ASP A 95 -45.30 -1.25 28.33
CA ASP A 95 -45.83 -2.60 28.52
C ASP A 95 -45.34 -3.57 27.43
N THR A 96 -45.27 -3.10 26.18
CA THR A 96 -44.79 -3.90 25.04
C THR A 96 -43.31 -4.23 25.17
N VAL A 97 -42.49 -3.29 25.64
CA VAL A 97 -41.06 -3.50 25.88
C VAL A 97 -40.86 -4.46 27.05
N ILE A 98 -41.56 -4.26 28.17
CA ILE A 98 -41.45 -5.11 29.36
C ILE A 98 -41.88 -6.54 29.06
N SER A 99 -42.98 -6.73 28.30
CA SER A 99 -43.45 -8.07 27.92
C SER A 99 -42.48 -8.79 26.97
N LYS A 100 -41.85 -8.08 26.02
CA LYS A 100 -40.80 -8.66 25.16
C LYS A 100 -39.52 -9.01 25.93
N LEU A 101 -39.20 -8.27 26.98
CA LEU A 101 -38.05 -8.56 27.85
C LEU A 101 -38.30 -9.75 28.79
N LYS A 102 -39.57 -10.02 29.15
CA LYS A 102 -39.99 -11.22 29.89
C LYS A 102 -40.00 -12.47 29.00
N THR A 103 -38.88 -12.76 28.36
CA THR A 103 -38.67 -14.10 27.80
C THR A 103 -38.47 -15.08 28.96
N PRO A 104 -39.15 -16.24 28.99
CA PRO A 104 -38.80 -17.28 29.95
C PRO A 104 -37.36 -17.70 29.64
N LYS A 105 -36.43 -17.37 30.53
CA LYS A 105 -35.03 -17.80 30.43
C LYS A 105 -35.06 -19.32 30.28
N ARG A 106 -34.70 -19.83 29.09
CA ARG A 106 -34.65 -21.27 28.82
C ARG A 106 -33.50 -21.85 29.63
N VAL A 107 -33.78 -22.17 30.88
CA VAL A 107 -32.83 -22.84 31.77
C VAL A 107 -32.75 -24.28 31.31
N ILE A 108 -31.69 -24.60 30.56
CA ILE A 108 -31.32 -25.99 30.35
C ILE A 108 -30.75 -26.50 31.69
N SER A 109 -31.32 -27.59 32.20
CA SER A 109 -30.74 -28.26 33.35
C SER A 109 -29.42 -28.90 32.94
N LEU A 110 -28.35 -28.59 33.66
CA LEU A 110 -27.04 -29.21 33.43
C LEU A 110 -27.16 -30.68 33.83
N LYS A 111 -27.14 -31.60 32.85
CA LYS A 111 -27.07 -33.03 33.13
C LYS A 111 -25.69 -33.32 33.71
N THR A 112 -25.64 -33.78 34.96
CA THR A 112 -24.39 -34.20 35.59
C THR A 112 -23.74 -35.28 34.75
N VAL A 113 -22.52 -35.05 34.29
CA VAL A 113 -21.75 -36.05 33.56
C VAL A 113 -21.55 -37.28 34.46
N SER A 114 -21.84 -38.46 33.91
CA SER A 114 -21.84 -39.73 34.65
C SER A 114 -20.45 -40.11 35.15
N LYS A 115 -20.39 -40.94 36.21
CA LYS A 115 -19.15 -41.49 36.81
C LYS A 115 -18.23 -42.17 35.78
N TYR A 116 -18.77 -42.59 34.64
CA TYR A 116 -18.01 -43.22 33.54
C TYR A 116 -17.29 -42.22 32.62
N LEU A 117 -17.71 -40.95 32.56
CA LEU A 117 -17.05 -39.93 31.72
C LEU A 117 -15.81 -39.34 32.40
N VAL A 118 -15.81 -39.29 33.73
CA VAL A 118 -14.70 -38.77 34.55
C VAL A 118 -13.37 -39.50 34.27
N PRO A 119 -13.28 -40.85 34.32
CA PRO A 119 -12.02 -41.54 34.04
C PRO A 119 -11.57 -41.38 32.58
N ILE A 120 -12.52 -41.25 31.63
CA ILE A 120 -12.22 -41.02 30.21
C ILE A 120 -11.57 -39.64 30.02
N ALA A 121 -12.12 -38.60 30.66
CA ALA A 121 -11.56 -37.27 30.59
C ALA A 121 -10.14 -37.22 31.19
N ILE A 122 -9.91 -37.87 32.33
CA ILE A 122 -8.58 -37.97 32.96
C ILE A 122 -7.60 -38.68 32.03
N ALA A 123 -7.98 -39.83 31.46
CA ALA A 123 -7.14 -40.58 30.54
C ALA A 123 -6.81 -39.77 29.28
N ALA A 124 -7.81 -39.09 28.69
CA ALA A 124 -7.63 -38.22 27.53
C ALA A 124 -6.71 -37.03 27.84
N SER A 125 -6.82 -36.42 29.02
CA SER A 125 -5.90 -35.35 29.45
C SER A 125 -4.46 -35.85 29.58
N LEU A 126 -4.25 -37.04 30.16
CA LEU A 126 -2.91 -37.65 30.25
C LEU A 126 -2.35 -38.00 28.87
N LEU A 127 -3.18 -38.55 27.98
CA LEU A 127 -2.81 -38.87 26.61
C LEU A 127 -2.45 -37.59 25.85
N LEU A 128 -3.25 -36.54 25.97
CA LEU A 128 -2.97 -35.23 25.37
C LEU A 128 -1.65 -34.66 25.89
N ILE A 129 -1.39 -34.69 27.20
CA ILE A 129 -0.11 -34.22 27.77
C ILE A 129 1.09 -34.99 27.21
N PHE A 130 0.96 -36.32 27.06
CA PHE A 130 2.04 -37.15 26.52
C PHE A 130 2.25 -36.93 25.01
N THR A 131 1.15 -36.74 24.26
CA THR A 131 1.19 -36.49 22.81
C THR A 131 1.59 -35.06 22.45
N LEU A 132 1.25 -34.05 23.27
CA LEU A 132 1.60 -32.65 23.04
C LEU A 132 3.02 -32.27 23.49
N ASN A 133 3.93 -33.23 23.67
CA ASN A 133 5.35 -32.93 23.80
C ASN A 133 5.92 -32.48 22.44
N THR A 134 5.55 -31.26 22.06
CA THR A 134 6.02 -30.57 20.87
C THR A 134 7.16 -29.65 21.28
N ASN A 135 8.30 -29.76 20.59
CA ASN A 135 9.46 -28.89 20.80
C ASN A 135 9.02 -27.43 20.69
N LYS A 136 8.94 -26.74 21.82
CA LYS A 136 8.55 -25.34 21.88
C LYS A 136 9.68 -24.50 21.28
N LYS A 137 9.68 -24.31 19.96
CA LYS A 137 10.30 -23.11 19.38
C LYS A 137 9.43 -21.95 19.82
N THR A 138 9.98 -21.10 20.69
CA THR A 138 9.33 -19.88 21.13
C THR A 138 9.23 -18.94 19.93
N VAL A 139 8.06 -18.86 19.33
CA VAL A 139 7.78 -17.86 18.29
C VAL A 139 7.73 -16.51 19.00
N THR A 140 8.84 -15.78 19.00
CA THR A 140 8.93 -14.42 19.56
C THR A 140 8.58 -13.40 18.49
N PHE A 141 8.17 -12.20 18.89
CA PHE A 141 7.96 -11.08 17.95
C PHE A 141 9.21 -10.78 17.12
N GLU A 142 10.40 -11.03 17.68
CA GLU A 142 11.68 -10.93 16.96
C GLU A 142 11.74 -11.88 15.76
N SER A 143 11.21 -13.11 15.89
CA SER A 143 11.16 -14.07 14.78
C SER A 143 10.28 -13.61 13.61
N LEU A 144 9.24 -12.82 13.88
CA LEU A 144 8.38 -12.24 12.85
C LEU A 144 9.09 -11.06 12.17
N ALA A 145 9.71 -10.19 12.96
CA ALA A 145 10.45 -9.04 12.46
C ALA A 145 11.60 -9.47 11.54
N THR A 146 12.34 -10.53 11.87
CA THR A 146 13.39 -11.08 11.00
C THR A 146 12.82 -11.64 9.70
N THR A 147 11.69 -12.35 9.75
CA THR A 147 11.05 -12.91 8.54
C THR A 147 10.57 -11.80 7.61
N ASP A 148 9.97 -10.74 8.17
CA ASP A 148 9.50 -9.59 7.40
C ASP A 148 10.67 -8.82 6.79
N LEU A 149 11.79 -8.66 7.52
CA LEU A 149 13.01 -8.05 7.00
C LEU A 149 13.63 -8.89 5.86
N GLU A 150 13.69 -10.21 6.01
CA GLU A 150 14.16 -11.12 4.96
C GLU A 150 13.32 -10.98 3.70
N LEU A 151 11.99 -10.96 3.83
CA LEU A 151 11.08 -10.74 2.70
C LEU A 151 11.28 -9.35 2.06
N PHE A 152 11.51 -8.33 2.87
CA PHE A 152 11.70 -6.96 2.37
C PHE A 152 12.99 -6.83 1.53
N ILE A 153 14.04 -7.55 1.91
CA ILE A 153 15.29 -7.64 1.14
C ILE A 153 15.10 -8.52 -0.10
N ASP A 154 14.47 -9.70 0.02
CA ASP A 154 14.28 -10.66 -1.08
C ASP A 154 13.38 -10.10 -2.20
N TYR A 155 12.34 -9.35 -1.84
CA TYR A 155 11.49 -8.64 -2.80
C TYR A 155 12.15 -7.39 -3.41
N GLY A 156 13.42 -7.11 -3.10
CA GLY A 156 14.16 -5.98 -3.66
C GLY A 156 13.60 -4.62 -3.26
N MET A 157 12.90 -4.54 -2.12
CA MET A 157 12.33 -3.29 -1.61
C MET A 157 13.36 -2.43 -0.88
N VAL A 158 14.56 -2.97 -0.62
CA VAL A 158 15.73 -2.25 -0.10
C VAL A 158 16.85 -2.31 -1.13
N ASP A 159 17.30 -1.14 -1.58
CA ASP A 159 18.52 -1.02 -2.37
C ASP A 159 19.70 -0.91 -1.40
N ILE A 160 20.42 -2.02 -1.18
CA ILE A 160 21.58 -2.07 -0.29
C ILE A 160 22.84 -1.94 -1.16
N ASP A 161 23.23 -0.71 -1.46
CA ASP A 161 24.52 -0.43 -2.09
C ASP A 161 25.63 -0.14 -1.05
N THR A 162 26.88 -0.34 -1.46
CA THR A 162 28.05 -0.22 -0.59
C THR A 162 28.24 1.21 -0.07
N GLN A 163 27.84 2.23 -0.82
CA GLN A 163 27.97 3.63 -0.43
C GLN A 163 26.88 3.99 0.59
N THR A 164 25.65 3.53 0.38
CA THR A 164 24.54 3.69 1.33
C THR A 164 24.85 3.00 2.66
N LEU A 165 25.39 1.78 2.62
CA LEU A 165 25.81 1.05 3.82
C LEU A 165 26.93 1.78 4.57
N ALA A 166 27.96 2.25 3.85
CA ALA A 166 29.09 2.99 4.44
C ALA A 166 28.67 4.35 5.03
N SER A 167 27.68 5.01 4.43
CA SER A 167 27.15 6.29 4.93
C SER A 167 26.21 6.13 6.14
N THR A 168 25.40 5.06 6.15
CA THR A 168 24.39 4.81 7.20
C THR A 168 25.03 4.25 8.46
N PHE A 169 26.10 3.46 8.31
CA PHE A 169 26.83 2.83 9.41
C PHE A 169 28.25 3.39 9.54
N SER A 170 28.41 4.72 9.40
CA SER A 170 29.71 5.41 9.46
C SER A 170 30.47 5.22 10.77
N ASP A 171 29.74 4.94 11.85
CA ASP A 171 30.28 4.80 13.21
C ASP A 171 30.63 3.35 13.56
N ILE A 172 30.31 2.41 12.67
CA ILE A 172 30.66 1.00 12.83
C ILE A 172 32.05 0.79 12.25
N GLU A 173 33.05 0.70 13.13
CA GLU A 173 34.39 0.28 12.74
C GLU A 173 34.39 -1.22 12.44
N ILE A 174 34.35 -1.57 11.15
CA ILE A 174 34.46 -2.97 10.71
C ILE A 174 35.87 -3.44 11.04
N LYS A 175 35.99 -4.29 12.06
CA LYS A 175 37.26 -4.92 12.41
C LYS A 175 37.64 -5.90 11.31
N THR A 176 38.67 -5.56 10.54
CA THR A 176 39.22 -6.36 9.45
C THR A 176 39.73 -7.74 9.89
N GLU A 177 39.93 -7.94 11.19
CA GLU A 177 40.40 -9.20 11.78
C GLU A 177 39.37 -10.35 11.70
N GLU A 178 38.07 -10.07 11.50
CA GLU A 178 37.03 -11.11 11.33
C GLU A 178 36.82 -11.54 9.87
N PHE A 179 37.39 -10.82 8.90
CA PHE A 179 37.34 -11.17 7.48
C PHE A 179 38.63 -11.86 7.05
N ASP A 180 38.84 -13.08 7.52
CA ASP A 180 39.85 -13.98 6.96
C ASP A 180 39.31 -14.54 5.63
N LEU A 181 39.21 -13.65 4.62
CA LEU A 181 38.80 -13.98 3.26
C LEU A 181 39.93 -14.75 2.58
N PHE A 182 39.96 -16.07 2.78
CA PHE A 182 40.70 -16.98 1.91
C PHE A 182 39.97 -17.09 0.56
N LEU A 183 40.04 -16.02 -0.23
CA LEU A 183 39.63 -16.07 -1.62
C LEU A 183 40.55 -17.02 -2.36
N THR A 184 39.98 -18.04 -2.99
CA THR A 184 40.74 -18.92 -3.85
C THR A 184 41.03 -18.22 -5.18
N ASP A 185 42.14 -18.55 -5.82
CA ASP A 185 42.51 -17.98 -7.13
C ASP A 185 41.39 -18.16 -8.17
N SER A 186 40.58 -19.21 -8.05
CA SER A 186 39.43 -19.46 -8.92
C SER A 186 38.27 -18.49 -8.72
N GLU A 187 38.02 -18.06 -7.48
CA GLU A 187 36.96 -17.09 -7.16
C GLU A 187 37.36 -15.69 -7.62
N VAL A 188 38.63 -15.33 -7.44
CA VAL A 188 39.20 -14.08 -7.98
C VAL A 188 39.14 -14.08 -9.51
N LEU A 189 39.49 -15.20 -10.14
CA LEU A 189 39.45 -15.30 -11.59
C LEU A 189 38.02 -15.16 -12.14
N ASN A 190 37.04 -15.82 -11.52
CA ASN A 190 35.65 -15.70 -11.96
C ASN A 190 35.13 -14.26 -11.84
N TYR A 191 35.41 -13.57 -10.73
CA TYR A 191 35.03 -12.17 -10.57
C TYR A 191 35.64 -11.27 -11.66
N LEU A 192 36.93 -11.45 -11.97
CA LEU A 192 37.62 -10.69 -13.01
C LEU A 192 37.16 -11.04 -14.44
N THR A 193 36.46 -12.16 -14.62
CA THR A 193 35.97 -12.60 -15.94
C THR A 193 34.51 -12.24 -16.15
N ASP A 194 33.70 -12.20 -15.08
CA ASP A 194 32.29 -11.81 -15.12
C ASP A 194 32.10 -10.28 -15.15
N GLU A 195 33.00 -9.52 -14.55
CA GLU A 195 33.01 -8.05 -14.64
C GLU A 195 33.74 -7.58 -15.90
N ASP A 196 33.09 -6.70 -16.67
CA ASP A 196 33.68 -6.15 -17.89
C ASP A 196 34.81 -5.18 -17.53
N LEU A 197 36.05 -5.64 -17.68
CA LEU A 197 37.27 -4.92 -17.30
C LEU A 197 37.42 -3.56 -18.00
N GLU A 198 36.71 -3.32 -19.10
CA GLU A 198 36.64 -1.98 -19.73
C GLU A 198 36.05 -0.93 -18.78
N THR A 199 35.12 -1.31 -17.90
CA THR A 199 34.46 -0.39 -16.96
C THR A 199 35.44 0.21 -15.95
N PHE A 200 36.49 -0.53 -15.57
CA PHE A 200 37.52 -0.06 -14.65
C PHE A 200 38.56 0.87 -15.29
N ILE A 201 38.72 0.84 -16.61
CA ILE A 201 39.69 1.70 -17.32
C ILE A 201 39.16 3.14 -17.45
N TYR A 202 37.84 3.35 -17.39
CA TYR A 202 37.23 4.68 -17.51
C TYR A 202 37.13 5.48 -16.20
N THR A 203 37.45 4.87 -15.05
CA THR A 203 37.26 5.46 -13.72
C THR A 203 38.56 5.80 -12.98
N ASN A 204 39.67 5.97 -13.71
CA ASN A 204 40.91 6.57 -13.18
C ASN A 204 41.43 7.69 -14.08
#